data_AF-A0A953UIZ0-F1
#
_entry.id   AF-A0A953UIZ0-F1
#
_cell.length_a   1.000
_cell.length_b   1.000
_cell.length_c   1.000
_cell.angle_alpha   90.00
_cell.angle_beta   90.00
_cell.angle_gamma   90.00
#
_symmetry.space_group_name_H-M   'P 1'
#
loop_
_entity.id
_entity.type
_entity.pdbx_description
1 polymer ?
#
loop_
_entity_poly.entity_id
_entity_poly.type
_entity_poly.pdbx_seq_one_letter_code
_entity_poly.pdbx_strand_id
1 'polypeptide(L)'
;MERSKAESFTAYLEAKQKSERVTRAAPRSGGGTALTVLAALASDGQGVMLLSDLQQASGMSFLDFSQALKRLVDTGYLTVKGEPGHESVLITKLGEEVAELARPA
;
A
#
# COMPACT_ATOMS: atom_id res chain seq x y z
N MET A 1 2.11 -48.80 5.15
CA MET A 1 1.24 -47.69 5.56
C MET A 1 1.27 -46.65 4.44
N GLU A 2 0.37 -46.82 3.48
CA GLU A 2 0.21 -45.92 2.33
C GLU A 2 -0.45 -44.63 2.81
N ARG A 3 0.30 -43.52 2.86
CA ARG A 3 -0.29 -42.21 3.14
C ARG A 3 -1.15 -41.81 1.95
N SER A 4 -2.45 -41.75 2.20
CA SER A 4 -3.50 -41.60 1.21
C SER A 4 -3.30 -40.35 0.36
N LYS A 5 -3.35 -40.50 -0.97
CA LYS A 5 -3.33 -39.40 -1.96
C LYS A 5 -4.30 -38.25 -1.64
N ALA A 6 -5.33 -38.51 -0.84
CA ALA A 6 -6.28 -37.52 -0.33
C ALA A 6 -5.63 -36.43 0.55
N GLU A 7 -4.62 -36.77 1.37
CA GLU A 7 -3.90 -35.77 2.18
C GLU A 7 -3.08 -34.83 1.29
N SER A 8 -2.52 -35.35 0.19
CA SER A 8 -1.76 -34.56 -0.76
C SER A 8 -2.66 -33.64 -1.59
N PHE A 9 -3.87 -34.08 -1.93
CA PHE A 9 -4.84 -33.25 -2.65
C PHE A 9 -5.39 -32.13 -1.77
N THR A 10 -5.71 -32.41 -0.51
CA THR A 10 -6.14 -31.39 0.46
C THR A 10 -5.01 -30.40 0.75
N ALA A 11 -3.78 -30.89 0.96
CA ALA A 11 -2.61 -30.03 1.13
C ALA A 11 -2.34 -29.16 -0.11
N TYR A 12 -2.57 -29.68 -1.32
CA TYR A 12 -2.47 -28.91 -2.56
C TYR A 12 -3.55 -27.83 -2.66
N LEU A 13 -4.80 -28.13 -2.26
CA LEU A 13 -5.88 -27.15 -2.23
C LEU A 13 -5.64 -26.06 -1.17
N GLU A 14 -5.14 -26.40 0.01
CA GLU A 14 -4.74 -25.43 1.03
C GLU A 14 -3.56 -24.58 0.58
N ALA A 15 -2.54 -25.19 -0.04
CA ALA A 15 -1.41 -24.45 -0.61
C ALA A 15 -1.90 -23.50 -1.70
N LYS A 16 -2.77 -23.95 -2.62
CA LYS A 16 -3.35 -23.11 -3.67
C LYS A 16 -4.20 -21.99 -3.10
N GLN A 17 -5.03 -22.24 -2.09
CA GLN A 17 -5.81 -21.18 -1.41
C GLN A 17 -4.90 -20.20 -0.66
N LYS A 18 -3.82 -20.66 -0.05
CA LYS A 18 -2.84 -19.80 0.63
C LYS A 18 -2.08 -18.95 -0.39
N SER A 19 -1.67 -19.53 -1.51
CA SER A 19 -1.09 -18.81 -2.65
C SER A 19 -2.07 -17.80 -3.22
N GLU A 20 -3.34 -18.15 -3.44
CA GLU A 20 -4.35 -17.21 -3.91
C GLU A 20 -4.65 -16.11 -2.90
N ARG A 21 -4.66 -16.38 -1.58
CA ARG A 21 -4.76 -15.34 -0.55
C ARG A 21 -3.53 -14.44 -0.54
N VAL A 22 -2.34 -14.98 -0.76
CA VAL A 22 -1.09 -14.21 -0.89
C VAL A 22 -1.07 -13.39 -2.19
N THR A 23 -1.60 -13.91 -3.29
CA THR A 23 -1.76 -13.20 -4.58
C THR A 23 -2.89 -12.16 -4.51
N ARG A 24 -3.92 -12.39 -3.69
CA ARG A 24 -4.99 -11.42 -3.40
C ARG A 24 -4.54 -10.36 -2.37
N ALA A 25 -3.50 -10.67 -1.60
CA ALA A 25 -2.77 -9.75 -0.71
C ALA A 25 -1.61 -9.04 -1.41
N ALA A 26 -1.12 -9.57 -2.53
CA ALA A 26 -0.24 -8.86 -3.44
C ALA A 26 -1.06 -7.73 -4.08
N PRO A 27 -0.59 -6.48 -4.02
CA PRO A 27 -1.32 -5.36 -4.59
C PRO A 27 -1.49 -5.62 -6.09
N ARG A 28 -2.75 -5.59 -6.54
CA ARG A 28 -3.08 -5.65 -7.96
C ARG A 28 -2.30 -4.55 -8.66
N SER A 29 -1.33 -4.94 -9.48
CA SER A 29 -0.60 -4.05 -10.37
C SER A 29 -1.59 -3.50 -11.40
N GLY A 30 -2.27 -2.42 -11.06
CA GLY A 30 -3.28 -1.79 -11.89
C GLY A 30 -3.82 -0.55 -11.19
N GLY A 31 -3.15 0.58 -11.42
CA GLY A 31 -3.54 1.90 -10.91
C GLY A 31 -3.08 2.18 -9.48
N GLY A 32 -1.92 2.83 -9.35
CA GLY A 32 -1.43 3.46 -8.11
C GLY A 32 -1.38 2.56 -6.86
N THR A 33 -0.18 2.14 -6.45
CA THR A 33 -0.02 1.40 -5.19
C THR A 33 0.18 2.34 -4.00
N ALA A 34 0.09 1.85 -2.76
CA ALA A 34 0.48 2.63 -1.58
C ALA A 34 1.90 3.25 -1.70
N LEU A 35 2.80 2.58 -2.43
CA LEU A 35 4.13 3.12 -2.75
C LEU A 35 4.06 4.31 -3.72
N THR A 36 3.09 4.36 -4.63
CA THR A 36 2.84 5.51 -5.51
C THR A 36 2.41 6.74 -4.71
N VAL A 37 1.60 6.57 -3.65
CA VAL A 37 1.28 7.67 -2.72
C VAL A 37 2.54 8.16 -2.01
N LEU A 38 3.37 7.24 -1.50
CA LEU A 38 4.63 7.59 -0.85
C LEU A 38 5.61 8.29 -1.79
N ALA A 39 5.75 7.80 -3.03
CA ALA A 39 6.62 8.39 -4.03
C ALA A 39 6.16 9.79 -4.46
N ALA A 40 4.85 10.01 -4.59
CA ALA A 40 4.29 11.34 -4.89
C ALA A 40 4.62 12.33 -3.76
N LEU A 41 4.46 11.91 -2.50
CA LEU A 41 4.76 12.74 -1.34
C LEU A 41 6.26 13.02 -1.17
N ALA A 42 7.12 12.02 -1.43
CA ALA A 42 8.56 12.18 -1.35
C ALA A 42 9.14 13.02 -2.50
N SER A 43 8.46 13.07 -3.66
CA SER A 43 8.90 13.88 -4.81
C SER A 43 8.66 15.37 -4.60
N ASP A 44 7.75 15.75 -3.69
CA ASP A 44 7.46 17.15 -3.36
C ASP A 44 8.58 17.83 -2.54
N GLY A 45 9.51 17.04 -1.97
CA GLY A 45 10.71 17.53 -1.26
C GLY A 45 10.45 18.18 0.10
N GLN A 46 9.21 18.58 0.40
CA GLN A 46 8.79 19.11 1.71
C GLN A 46 8.32 18.00 2.65
N GLY A 47 8.05 16.80 2.14
CA GLY A 47 7.51 15.68 2.93
C GLY A 47 6.13 15.94 3.53
N VAL A 48 5.45 16.99 3.06
CA VAL A 48 4.15 17.49 3.53
C VAL A 48 3.32 17.83 2.31
N MET A 49 2.11 17.30 2.23
CA MET A 49 1.18 17.65 1.15
C MET A 49 -0.25 17.60 1.64
N LEU A 50 -1.11 18.47 1.12
CA LEU A 50 -2.55 18.37 1.38
C LEU A 50 -3.07 17.02 0.85
N LEU A 51 -3.99 16.43 1.59
CA LEU A 51 -4.61 15.15 1.27
C LEU A 51 -5.21 15.15 -0.15
N SER A 52 -5.87 16.24 -0.51
CA SER A 52 -6.50 16.44 -1.83
C SER A 52 -5.48 16.49 -2.96
N ASP A 53 -4.38 17.23 -2.77
CA ASP A 53 -3.29 17.33 -3.74
C ASP A 53 -2.57 15.98 -3.89
N LEU A 54 -2.36 15.27 -2.78
CA LEU A 54 -1.73 13.95 -2.77
C LEU A 54 -2.60 12.91 -3.49
N GLN A 55 -3.91 12.94 -3.29
CA GLN A 55 -4.85 12.11 -4.05
C GLN A 55 -4.74 12.39 -5.54
N GLN A 56 -4.74 13.67 -5.93
CA GLN A 56 -4.64 14.07 -7.34
C GLN A 56 -3.30 13.67 -7.96
N ALA A 57 -2.20 13.88 -7.26
CA ALA A 57 -0.86 13.49 -7.67
C ALA A 57 -0.69 11.97 -7.81
N SER A 58 -1.40 11.20 -6.96
CA SER A 58 -1.38 9.73 -7.02
C SER A 58 -2.12 9.15 -8.23
N GLY A 59 -3.01 9.92 -8.86
CA GLY A 59 -3.84 9.48 -9.98
C GLY A 59 -4.83 8.35 -9.64
N MET A 60 -5.06 8.09 -8.34
CA MET A 60 -5.91 7.01 -7.85
C MET A 60 -7.37 7.44 -7.72
N SER A 61 -8.27 6.46 -7.78
CA SER A 61 -9.66 6.68 -7.33
C SER A 61 -9.67 6.97 -5.84
N PHE A 62 -10.65 7.74 -5.38
CA PHE A 62 -10.81 8.10 -3.96
C PHE A 62 -10.86 6.86 -3.03
N LEU A 63 -11.51 5.78 -3.47
CA LEU A 63 -11.61 4.54 -2.68
C LEU A 63 -10.29 3.80 -2.58
N ASP A 64 -9.52 3.74 -3.68
CA ASP A 64 -8.20 3.11 -3.68
C ASP A 64 -7.19 3.94 -2.88
N PHE A 65 -7.24 5.26 -3.04
CA PHE A 65 -6.42 6.20 -2.29
C PHE A 65 -6.69 6.12 -0.78
N SER A 66 -7.96 6.16 -0.36
CA SER A 66 -8.31 6.08 1.07
C SER A 66 -7.89 4.75 1.71
N GLN A 67 -8.01 3.63 0.97
CA GLN A 67 -7.50 2.34 1.44
C GLN A 67 -5.96 2.33 1.53
N ALA A 68 -5.27 2.86 0.53
CA ALA A 68 -3.82 2.97 0.53
C ALA A 68 -3.32 3.86 1.67
N LEU A 69 -3.90 5.05 1.84
CA LEU A 69 -3.58 5.99 2.90
C LEU A 69 -3.80 5.36 4.28
N LYS A 70 -4.95 4.70 4.49
CA LYS A 70 -5.24 4.05 5.77
C LYS A 70 -4.17 3.01 6.10
N ARG A 71 -3.73 2.21 5.12
CA ARG A 71 -2.65 1.25 5.34
C ARG A 71 -1.32 1.92 5.67
N LEU A 72 -0.97 2.99 4.96
CA LEU A 72 0.27 3.73 5.18
C LEU A 72 0.33 4.40 6.56
N VAL A 73 -0.81 4.88 7.05
CA VAL A 73 -0.95 5.43 8.40
C VAL A 73 -0.87 4.32 9.45
N ASP A 74 -1.57 3.19 9.23
CA ASP A 74 -1.55 2.03 10.13
C ASP A 74 -0.14 1.42 10.28
N THR A 75 0.64 1.40 9.19
CA THR A 75 2.03 0.95 9.21
C THR A 75 3.01 2.02 9.72
N GLY A 76 2.54 3.23 10.00
CA GLY A 76 3.36 4.32 10.52
C GLY A 76 4.27 5.00 9.49
N TYR A 77 4.04 4.79 8.19
CA TYR A 77 4.81 5.47 7.13
C TYR A 77 4.35 6.91 6.92
N LEU A 78 3.07 7.19 7.15
CA LEU A 78 2.46 8.51 7.01
C LEU A 78 1.77 8.94 8.30
N THR A 79 1.72 10.24 8.53
CA THR A 79 0.91 10.85 9.60
C THR A 79 -0.01 11.88 8.98
N VAL A 80 -1.31 11.78 9.25
CA VAL A 80 -2.29 12.80 8.84
C VAL A 80 -2.46 13.80 9.97
N LYS A 81 -2.41 15.09 9.66
CA LYS A 81 -2.61 16.21 10.60
C LYS A 81 -3.48 17.26 9.93
N GLY A 82 -4.36 17.90 10.68
CA GLY A 82 -5.18 19.01 10.19
C GLY A 82 -6.64 18.85 10.57
N GLU A 83 -7.44 19.85 10.19
CA GLU A 83 -8.88 19.82 10.35
C GLU A 83 -9.54 19.08 9.19
N PRO A 84 -10.72 18.45 9.40
CA PRO A 84 -11.45 17.77 8.31
C PRO A 84 -11.65 18.70 7.11
N GLY A 85 -11.20 18.27 5.93
CA GLY A 85 -11.25 19.08 4.70
C GLY A 85 -10.00 19.93 4.42
N HIS A 86 -9.10 20.05 5.40
CA HIS A 86 -7.78 20.69 5.27
C HIS A 86 -6.67 19.78 5.84
N GLU A 87 -6.86 18.47 5.70
CA GLU A 87 -5.90 17.48 6.19
C GLU A 87 -4.63 17.52 5.35
N SER A 88 -3.50 17.61 6.03
CA SER A 88 -2.16 17.49 5.47
C SER A 88 -1.56 16.16 5.87
N VAL A 89 -0.93 15.51 4.91
CA VAL A 89 -0.23 14.24 5.09
C VAL A 89 1.26 14.54 5.19
N LEU A 90 1.86 14.07 6.29
CA LEU A 90 3.29 14.14 6.54
C LEU A 90 3.90 12.77 6.33
N ILE A 91 5.00 12.72 5.59
CA ILE A 91 5.84 11.54 5.51
C ILE A 91 6.65 11.42 6.81
N THR A 92 6.76 10.20 7.32
CA THR A 92 7.66 9.90 8.45
C THR A 92 9.03 9.48 7.92
N LYS A 93 10.05 9.44 8.77
CA LYS A 93 11.38 8.92 8.40
C LYS A 93 11.32 7.53 7.75
N LEU A 94 10.49 6.62 8.29
CA LEU A 94 10.30 5.29 7.72
C LEU A 94 9.63 5.34 6.34
N GLY A 95 8.68 6.26 6.16
CA GLY A 95 8.05 6.51 4.87
C GLY A 95 9.01 7.06 3.83
N GLU A 96 9.92 7.96 4.23
CA GLU A 96 10.96 8.52 3.36
C GLU A 96 11.91 7.43 2.86
N GLU A 97 12.44 6.59 3.76
CA GLU A 97 13.34 5.49 3.39
C GLU A 97 12.67 4.51 2.40
N VAL A 98 11.38 4.19 2.64
CA VAL A 98 10.61 3.32 1.73
C VAL A 98 10.31 4.01 0.40
N ALA A 99 10.02 5.30 0.41
CA ALA A 99 9.78 6.07 -0.82
C ALA A 99 11.04 6.20 -1.67
N GLU A 100 12.21 6.39 -1.05
CA GLU A 100 13.50 6.38 -1.74
C GLU A 100 13.81 5.02 -2.36
N LEU A 101 13.55 3.93 -1.63
CA LEU A 101 13.73 2.56 -2.14
C LEU A 101 12.77 2.23 -3.29
N ALA A 102 11.58 2.83 -3.29
CA ALA A 102 10.57 2.64 -4.32
C ALA A 102 10.76 3.53 -5.56
N ARG A 103 11.72 4.47 -5.54
CA ARG A 103 12.04 5.33 -6.67
C ARG A 103 12.65 4.45 -7.80
N PRO A 104 12.01 4.36 -8.98
CA PRO A 104 12.63 3.65 -10.09
C PRO A 104 13.93 4.37 -10.49
N ALA A 105 15.01 3.60 -10.62
CA ALA A 105 16.33 4.08 -11.06
C ALA A 105 16.30 4.60 -12.50
#